data_AF-A0A7S4HJU1-F1
#
_entry.id   AF-A0A7S4HJU1-F1
#
_cell.length_a   1.000
_cell.length_b   1.000
_cell.length_c   1.000
_cell.angle_alpha   90.00
_cell.angle_beta   90.00
_cell.angle_gamma   90.00
#
_symmetry.space_group_name_H-M   'P 1'
#
loop_
_entity.id
_entity.type
_entity.pdbx_description
1 polymer ?
#
loop_
_entity_poly.entity_id
_entity_poly.type
_entity_poly.pdbx_seq_one_letter_code
_entity_poly.pdbx_strand_id
1 'polypeptide(L)'
;MIEPVNCFLLFCQEERKTISLHCKAWDNSQVTSHLGELWREMDPKLKLQYKMRAARAKKNFAANNPNFKRKTKVESSYISSFRLTGPTKKISKPAKPQRPSPFQYFDVPVADVHYPPIISNPRVTCPRPVQSTPMAFPTETLQQYSHCCDSNSICFCDLFL
;
A
#
# COMPACT_ATOMS: atom_id res chain seq x y z
N MET A 1 16.41 -13.72 -16.91
CA MET A 1 16.42 -12.35 -17.47
C MET A 1 15.38 -11.53 -16.75
N ILE A 2 15.76 -10.38 -16.20
CA ILE A 2 14.88 -9.50 -15.42
C ILE A 2 14.30 -8.43 -16.35
N GLU A 3 12.98 -8.21 -16.31
CA GLU A 3 12.33 -7.15 -17.10
C GLU A 3 12.79 -5.75 -16.70
N PRO A 4 12.80 -4.78 -17.64
CA PRO A 4 13.16 -3.40 -17.32
C PRO A 4 12.16 -2.78 -16.35
N VAL A 5 12.69 -2.23 -15.26
CA VAL A 5 11.90 -1.64 -14.17
C VAL A 5 11.20 -0.33 -14.59
N ASN A 6 9.99 -0.12 -14.06
CA ASN A 6 9.22 1.11 -14.24
C ASN A 6 9.77 2.26 -13.38
N CYS A 7 9.42 3.51 -13.68
CA CYS A 7 9.85 4.70 -12.95
C CYS A 7 9.51 4.65 -11.45
N PHE A 8 8.30 4.21 -11.11
CA PHE A 8 7.90 4.03 -9.71
C PHE A 8 8.74 2.96 -9.00
N LEU A 9 9.11 1.87 -9.71
CA LEU A 9 9.92 0.81 -9.12
C LEU A 9 11.37 1.26 -8.88
N LEU A 10 11.92 2.12 -9.75
CA LEU A 10 13.23 2.75 -9.50
C LEU A 10 13.20 3.59 -8.23
N PHE A 11 12.20 4.45 -8.10
CA PHE A 11 11.98 5.24 -6.89
C PHE A 11 11.87 4.36 -5.64
N CYS A 12 11.03 3.33 -5.67
CA CYS A 12 10.88 2.40 -4.54
C CYS A 12 12.16 1.62 -4.22
N GLN A 13 13.07 1.40 -5.17
CA GLN A 13 14.37 0.76 -4.91
C GLN A 13 15.34 1.69 -4.19
N GLU A 14 15.30 2.98 -4.50
CA GLU A 14 16.14 4.00 -3.86
C GLU A 14 15.64 4.25 -2.42
N GLU A 15 14.36 4.62 -2.27
CA GLU A 15 13.80 4.96 -0.96
C GLU A 15 13.70 3.78 0.01
N ARG A 16 13.40 2.57 -0.46
CA ARG A 16 13.32 1.41 0.43
C ARG A 16 14.66 1.13 1.10
N LYS A 17 15.79 1.40 0.44
CA LYS A 17 17.12 1.24 1.05
C LYS A 17 17.28 2.23 2.19
N THR A 18 16.90 3.49 1.97
CA THR A 18 16.92 4.54 2.99
C THR A 18 16.03 4.17 4.18
N ILE A 19 14.77 3.81 3.93
CA ILE A 19 13.81 3.44 4.99
C ILE A 19 14.29 2.20 5.75
N SER A 20 14.86 1.20 5.07
CA SER A 20 15.35 -0.01 5.75
C SER A 20 16.54 0.28 6.69
N LEU A 21 17.32 1.32 6.43
CA LEU A 21 18.42 1.74 7.31
C LEU A 21 17.89 2.49 8.54
N HIS A 22 16.91 3.37 8.36
CA HIS A 22 16.36 4.18 9.46
C HIS A 22 15.32 3.43 10.31
N CYS A 23 14.54 2.53 9.70
CA CYS A 23 13.38 1.90 10.30
C CYS A 23 13.39 0.39 10.08
N LYS A 24 14.31 -0.31 10.75
CA LYS A 24 14.43 -1.78 10.69
C LYS A 24 13.23 -2.54 11.31
N ALA A 25 12.39 -1.85 12.08
CA ALA A 25 11.23 -2.41 12.76
C ALA A 25 9.94 -2.42 11.91
N TRP A 26 9.92 -1.75 10.76
CA TRP A 26 8.70 -1.64 9.95
C TRP A 26 8.47 -2.90 9.13
N ASP A 27 7.21 -3.33 9.07
CA ASP A 27 6.81 -4.42 8.19
C ASP A 27 6.85 -3.96 6.72
N ASN A 28 7.14 -4.89 5.81
CA ASN A 28 7.22 -4.62 4.39
C ASN A 28 5.91 -4.03 3.85
N SER A 29 4.75 -4.44 4.39
CA SER A 29 3.44 -3.89 4.03
C SER A 29 3.34 -2.39 4.33
N GLN A 30 3.83 -1.98 5.51
CA GLN A 30 3.84 -0.57 5.93
C GLN A 30 4.78 0.26 5.06
N VAL A 31 5.97 -0.26 4.77
CA VAL A 31 6.94 0.40 3.88
C VAL A 31 6.34 0.59 2.47
N THR A 32 5.69 -0.43 1.91
CA THR A 32 5.07 -0.30 0.59
C THR A 32 3.93 0.71 0.55
N SER A 33 3.15 0.78 1.63
CA SER A 33 2.04 1.74 1.73
C SER A 33 2.57 3.18 1.79
N HIS A 34 3.56 3.43 2.64
CA HIS A 34 4.20 4.74 2.79
C HIS A 34 4.86 5.24 1.48
N LEU A 35 5.57 4.36 0.77
CA LEU A 35 6.17 4.70 -0.53
C LEU A 35 5.12 5.08 -1.58
N GLY A 36 3.94 4.45 -1.54
CA GLY A 36 2.83 4.78 -2.42
C GLY A 36 2.28 6.18 -2.16
N GLU A 37 2.16 6.57 -0.90
CA GLU A 37 1.75 7.91 -0.48
C GLU A 37 2.79 8.96 -0.90
N LEU A 38 4.06 8.72 -0.57
CA LEU A 38 5.16 9.63 -0.93
C LEU A 38 5.23 9.86 -2.45
N TRP A 39 5.03 8.80 -3.25
CA TRP A 39 4.99 8.94 -4.70
C TRP A 39 3.80 9.76 -5.18
N ARG A 40 2.63 9.69 -4.53
CA ARG A 40 1.48 10.51 -4.93
C ARG A 40 1.75 11.99 -4.68
N GLU A 41 2.36 12.31 -3.54
CA GLU A 41 2.67 13.68 -3.10
C GLU A 41 3.89 14.29 -3.78
N MET A 42 4.81 13.47 -4.30
CA MET A 42 6.04 13.93 -4.95
C MET A 42 5.80 14.91 -6.11
N ASP A 43 6.68 15.91 -6.22
CA ASP A 43 6.65 16.93 -7.27
C ASP A 43 6.73 16.32 -8.68
N PRO A 44 5.91 16.80 -9.64
CA PRO A 44 5.98 16.37 -11.04
C PRO A 44 7.36 16.46 -11.70
N LYS A 45 8.24 17.41 -11.32
CA LYS A 45 9.58 17.52 -11.92
C LYS A 45 10.46 16.33 -11.52
N LEU A 46 10.42 15.93 -10.25
CA LEU A 46 11.13 14.73 -9.77
C LEU A 46 10.57 13.47 -10.43
N LYS A 47 9.23 13.34 -10.52
CA LYS A 47 8.58 12.23 -11.25
C LYS A 47 9.05 12.16 -12.71
N LEU A 48 9.27 13.31 -13.36
CA LEU A 48 9.76 13.37 -14.73
C LEU A 48 11.19 12.82 -14.84
N GLN A 49 12.07 13.13 -13.90
CA GLN A 49 13.42 12.56 -13.88
C GLN A 49 13.39 11.03 -13.80
N TYR A 50 12.57 10.45 -12.92
CA TYR A 50 12.40 9.00 -12.83
C TYR A 50 11.80 8.40 -14.11
N LYS A 51 10.86 9.10 -14.77
CA LYS A 51 10.34 8.68 -16.09
C LYS A 51 11.45 8.64 -17.15
N MET A 52 12.33 9.64 -17.19
CA MET A 52 13.47 9.67 -18.12
C MET A 52 14.45 8.53 -17.85
N ARG A 53 14.80 8.29 -16.57
CA ARG A 53 15.67 7.16 -16.17
C ARG A 53 15.07 5.82 -16.59
N ALA A 54 13.79 5.59 -16.33
CA ALA A 54 13.09 4.37 -16.73
C ALA A 54 13.04 4.20 -18.26
N ALA A 55 12.80 5.28 -19.01
CA ALA A 55 12.83 5.25 -20.46
C ALA A 55 14.22 4.86 -21.00
N ARG A 56 15.29 5.39 -20.41
CA ARG A 56 16.68 5.01 -20.75
C ARG A 56 16.94 3.54 -20.45
N ALA A 57 16.56 3.06 -19.26
CA ALA A 57 16.72 1.66 -18.88
C ALA A 57 15.98 0.72 -19.84
N LYS A 58 14.75 1.07 -20.24
CA LYS A 58 13.97 0.31 -21.23
C LYS A 58 14.63 0.28 -22.60
N LYS A 59 15.19 1.41 -23.07
CA LYS A 59 15.93 1.48 -24.35
C LYS A 59 17.17 0.60 -24.32
N ASN A 60 17.98 0.68 -23.27
CA ASN A 60 19.16 -0.16 -23.09
C ASN A 60 18.80 -1.65 -23.05
N PHE A 61 17.73 -2.00 -22.34
CA PHE A 61 17.25 -3.37 -22.28
C PHE A 61 16.83 -3.89 -23.66
N ALA A 62 16.10 -3.09 -24.44
CA ALA A 62 15.68 -3.47 -25.79
C ALA A 62 16.87 -3.66 -26.75
N ALA A 63 17.89 -2.79 -26.66
CA ALA A 63 19.11 -2.91 -27.48
C ALA A 63 19.89 -4.20 -27.15
N ASN A 64 20.00 -4.53 -25.86
CA ASN A 64 20.72 -5.72 -25.41
C ASN A 64 19.92 -7.02 -25.59
N ASN A 65 18.59 -6.93 -25.76
CA ASN A 65 17.70 -8.09 -25.84
C ASN A 65 16.70 -7.95 -27.00
N PRO A 66 17.17 -8.02 -28.27
CA PRO A 66 16.32 -7.81 -29.45
C PRO A 66 15.19 -8.84 -29.58
N ASN A 67 15.40 -10.07 -29.10
CA ASN A 67 14.43 -11.17 -29.18
C ASN A 67 13.57 -11.32 -27.91
N PHE A 68 13.58 -10.33 -27.00
CA PHE A 68 12.81 -10.42 -25.77
C PHE A 68 11.30 -10.29 -26.03
N LYS A 69 10.55 -11.34 -25.67
CA LYS A 69 9.08 -11.33 -25.65
C LYS A 69 8.59 -11.44 -24.21
N ARG A 70 7.78 -10.47 -23.76
CA ARG A 70 7.13 -10.53 -22.45
C ARG A 70 6.15 -11.70 -22.43
N LYS A 71 6.30 -12.60 -21.46
CA LYS A 71 5.35 -13.69 -21.24
C LYS A 71 4.13 -13.12 -20.50
N THR A 72 2.94 -13.30 -21.06
CA THR A 72 1.71 -13.06 -20.31
C THR A 72 1.55 -14.15 -19.26
N LYS A 73 1.20 -13.79 -18.03
CA LYS A 73 0.88 -14.77 -16.99
C LYS A 73 -0.36 -15.55 -17.44
N VAL A 74 -0.17 -16.82 -17.78
CA VAL A 74 -1.29 -17.73 -18.01
C VAL A 74 -1.69 -18.24 -16.64
N GLU A 75 -2.83 -17.76 -16.15
CA GLU A 75 -3.37 -18.23 -14.89
C GLU A 75 -3.75 -19.69 -15.03
N SER A 76 -3.37 -20.53 -14.06
CA SER A 76 -3.73 -21.95 -14.13
C SER A 76 -5.25 -22.09 -14.13
N SER A 77 -5.75 -23.10 -14.84
CA SER A 77 -7.18 -23.45 -14.84
C SER A 77 -7.73 -23.53 -13.41
N TYR A 78 -6.94 -24.07 -12.49
CA TYR A 78 -7.24 -24.13 -11.06
C TYR A 78 -7.39 -22.76 -10.37
N ILE A 79 -6.52 -21.78 -10.64
CA ILE A 79 -6.69 -20.43 -10.06
C ILE A 79 -7.91 -19.72 -10.66
N SER A 80 -8.25 -20.01 -11.92
CA SER A 80 -9.39 -19.39 -12.58
C SER A 80 -10.74 -19.85 -12.04
N SER A 81 -10.84 -21.07 -11.49
CA SER A 81 -12.10 -21.62 -10.96
C SER A 81 -12.54 -20.99 -9.62
N PHE A 82 -11.64 -20.39 -8.85
CA PHE A 82 -11.99 -19.66 -7.62
C PHE A 82 -12.55 -18.26 -7.87
N ARG A 83 -12.47 -17.75 -9.10
CA ARG A 83 -13.08 -16.47 -9.45
C ARG A 83 -14.58 -16.68 -9.61
N LEU A 84 -15.32 -16.45 -8.53
CA LEU A 84 -16.80 -16.50 -8.49
C LEU A 84 -17.46 -15.58 -9.52
N THR A 85 -16.72 -14.61 -10.04
CA THR A 85 -17.08 -13.85 -11.24
C THR A 85 -16.33 -14.42 -12.44
N GLY A 86 -17.05 -15.16 -13.29
CA GLY A 86 -16.52 -15.67 -14.56
C GLY A 86 -16.04 -14.53 -15.48
N PRO A 87 -15.31 -14.84 -16.57
CA PRO A 87 -14.85 -13.84 -17.53
C PRO A 87 -16.07 -13.12 -18.12
N THR A 88 -16.30 -11.89 -17.68
CA THR A 88 -17.34 -11.03 -18.23
C THR A 88 -17.06 -10.85 -19.71
N LYS A 89 -17.98 -11.33 -20.56
CA LYS A 89 -18.12 -10.88 -21.95
C LYS A 89 -17.96 -9.36 -21.97
N LYS A 90 -17.32 -8.79 -23.00
CA LYS A 90 -17.06 -7.34 -23.11
C LYS A 90 -18.36 -6.56 -22.87
N ILE A 91 -18.57 -6.12 -21.63
CA ILE A 91 -19.59 -5.14 -21.29
C ILE A 91 -19.02 -3.84 -21.85
N SER A 92 -19.71 -3.27 -22.84
CA SER A 92 -19.49 -1.90 -23.27
C SER A 92 -19.36 -1.03 -22.03
N LYS A 93 -18.36 -0.12 -22.01
CA LYS A 93 -18.14 0.79 -20.87
C LYS A 93 -19.50 1.37 -20.45
N PRO A 94 -20.04 1.05 -19.25
CA PRO A 94 -21.25 1.70 -18.81
C PRO A 94 -20.93 3.20 -18.69
N ALA A 95 -21.87 4.04 -19.15
CA ALA A 95 -21.78 5.48 -18.94
C ALA A 95 -21.47 5.76 -17.47
N LYS A 96 -20.57 6.71 -17.20
CA LYS A 96 -20.19 7.10 -15.83
C LYS A 96 -21.48 7.27 -15.01
N PRO A 97 -21.67 6.52 -13.90
CA PRO A 97 -22.75 6.82 -12.98
C PRO A 97 -22.55 8.25 -12.51
N GLN A 98 -23.49 9.14 -12.80
CA GLN A 98 -23.56 10.40 -12.06
C GLN A 98 -23.76 9.99 -10.61
N ARG A 99 -22.78 10.29 -9.75
CA ARG A 99 -22.91 10.11 -8.31
C ARG A 99 -24.08 11.00 -7.89
N PRO A 100 -25.25 10.45 -7.49
CA PRO A 100 -26.30 11.32 -6.97
C PRO A 100 -25.73 12.05 -5.75
N SER A 101 -26.03 13.34 -5.66
CA SER A 101 -25.48 14.21 -4.61
C SER A 101 -25.75 13.60 -3.23
N PRO A 102 -24.81 13.74 -2.28
CA PRO A 102 -24.97 13.14 -0.96
C PRO A 102 -26.14 13.83 -0.26
N PHE A 103 -27.06 13.03 0.30
CA PHE A 103 -28.12 13.47 1.19
C PHE A 103 -29.20 14.36 0.56
N GLN A 104 -30.30 13.73 0.12
CA GLN A 104 -31.60 14.34 0.38
C GLN A 104 -32.07 13.78 1.72
N TYR A 105 -31.94 14.58 2.77
CA TYR A 105 -32.52 14.29 4.07
C TYR A 105 -34.04 14.29 3.87
N PHE A 106 -34.66 13.12 3.91
CA PHE A 106 -36.11 13.07 4.12
C PHE A 106 -36.32 13.37 5.60
N ASP A 107 -36.88 14.54 5.89
CA ASP A 107 -37.40 14.87 7.21
C ASP A 107 -38.52 13.87 7.54
N VAL A 108 -38.17 12.77 8.19
CA VAL A 108 -39.16 11.82 8.72
C VAL A 108 -39.54 12.32 10.13
N PRO A 109 -40.82 12.62 10.41
CA PRO A 109 -41.25 13.05 11.73
C PRO A 109 -40.99 11.95 12.76
N VAL A 110 -40.22 12.30 13.79
CA VAL A 110 -39.77 11.45 14.91
C VAL A 110 -40.90 11.25 15.91
N ALA A 111 -42.00 10.61 15.51
CA ALA A 111 -43.11 10.34 16.42
C ALA A 111 -43.30 8.86 16.76
N ASP A 112 -43.07 7.90 15.85
CA ASP A 112 -43.50 6.51 16.09
C ASP A 112 -42.49 5.44 15.65
N VAL A 113 -41.20 5.59 15.96
CA VAL A 113 -40.25 4.47 15.83
C VAL A 113 -39.95 3.88 17.20
N HIS A 114 -40.82 2.97 17.63
CA HIS A 114 -40.53 2.07 18.75
C HIS A 114 -39.43 1.09 18.30
N TYR A 115 -38.17 1.40 18.64
CA TYR A 115 -37.07 0.46 18.40
C TYR A 115 -37.25 -0.76 19.32
N PRO A 116 -37.23 -1.99 18.79
CA PRO A 116 -37.18 -3.16 19.65
C PRO A 116 -35.87 -3.14 20.46
N PRO A 117 -35.90 -3.55 21.74
CA PRO A 117 -34.68 -3.59 22.55
C PRO A 117 -33.65 -4.50 21.90
N ILE A 118 -32.43 -3.99 21.79
CA ILE A 118 -31.27 -4.71 21.25
C ILE A 118 -31.02 -5.91 22.16
N ILE A 119 -31.40 -7.11 21.70
CA ILE A 119 -31.00 -8.36 22.35
C ILE A 119 -29.49 -8.46 22.14
N SER A 120 -28.73 -8.26 23.23
CA SER A 120 -27.28 -8.43 23.24
C SER A 120 -26.95 -9.90 22.94
N ASN A 121 -26.50 -10.17 21.72
CA ASN A 121 -26.09 -11.50 21.32
C ASN A 121 -24.86 -11.92 22.15
N PRO A 122 -24.86 -13.05 22.88
CA PRO A 122 -23.69 -13.47 23.65
C PRO A 122 -22.53 -13.77 22.70
N ARG A 123 -21.38 -13.16 22.99
CA ARG A 123 -20.10 -13.33 22.32
C ARG A 123 -19.88 -14.79 21.89
N VAL A 124 -19.65 -15.01 20.61
CA VAL A 124 -18.92 -16.17 20.11
C VAL A 124 -17.53 -16.12 20.75
N THR A 125 -17.33 -16.89 21.81
CA THR A 125 -16.03 -17.09 22.44
C THR A 125 -15.24 -18.06 21.57
N CYS A 126 -14.30 -17.55 20.78
CA CYS A 126 -13.23 -18.40 20.23
C CYS A 126 -12.41 -18.95 21.43
N PRO A 127 -12.20 -20.27 21.55
CA PRO A 127 -11.36 -20.82 22.60
C PRO A 127 -9.91 -20.35 22.40
N ARG A 128 -9.40 -19.64 23.41
CA ARG A 128 -8.03 -19.15 23.51
C ARG A 128 -7.11 -20.31 23.92
N PRO A 129 -5.96 -20.54 23.26
CA PRO A 129 -4.94 -21.44 23.78
C PRO A 129 -4.39 -20.92 25.10
N VAL A 130 -4.23 -21.85 26.05
CA VAL A 130 -3.88 -21.64 27.45
C VAL A 130 -2.45 -21.09 27.57
N GLN A 131 -2.28 -20.07 28.42
CA GLN A 131 -1.00 -19.44 28.74
C GLN A 131 -0.16 -20.36 29.66
N SER A 132 1.10 -20.60 29.32
CA SER A 132 2.11 -21.08 30.27
C SER A 132 3.14 -20.00 30.57
N THR A 133 3.01 -19.47 31.79
CA THR A 133 4.01 -18.84 32.69
C THR A 133 4.81 -17.58 32.29
N PRO A 134 4.95 -16.60 33.21
CA PRO A 134 5.74 -15.39 33.03
C PRO A 134 7.22 -15.58 33.42
N MET A 135 8.14 -15.19 32.54
CA MET A 135 9.52 -14.91 32.92
C MET A 135 9.61 -13.44 33.34
N ALA A 136 9.91 -13.23 34.62
CA ALA A 136 10.26 -11.94 35.16
C ALA A 136 11.52 -11.39 34.47
N PHE A 137 11.45 -10.17 33.95
CA PHE A 137 12.62 -9.37 33.65
C PHE A 137 12.50 -8.02 34.36
N PRO A 138 13.61 -7.55 34.97
CA PRO A 138 13.59 -6.40 35.87
C PRO A 138 13.30 -5.09 35.13
N THR A 139 12.53 -4.26 35.80
CA THR A 139 12.35 -2.82 35.56
C THR A 139 13.69 -2.10 35.54
N GLU A 140 14.00 -1.44 34.43
CA GLU A 140 14.78 -0.20 34.47
C GLU A 140 14.49 0.69 33.24
N THR A 141 14.33 1.98 33.56
CA THR A 141 14.39 3.18 32.71
C THR A 141 13.31 3.46 31.65
N LEU A 142 12.19 3.99 32.14
CA LEU A 142 11.40 5.04 31.49
C LEU A 142 12.24 6.34 31.43
N GLN A 143 12.81 6.68 30.27
CA GLN A 143 13.06 8.07 29.82
C GLN A 143 13.78 8.07 28.46
N GLN A 144 13.02 8.15 27.36
CA GLN A 144 13.32 8.93 26.13
C GLN A 144 12.46 8.41 24.98
N TYR A 145 11.18 8.78 24.99
CA TYR A 145 10.36 8.79 23.78
C TYR A 145 9.61 10.13 23.72
N SER A 146 10.38 11.16 23.43
CA SER A 146 9.91 12.48 23.02
C SER A 146 10.98 13.03 22.09
N HIS A 147 10.58 13.41 20.87
CA HIS A 147 11.39 13.84 19.71
C HIS A 147 11.75 12.76 18.68
N CYS A 148 10.76 12.33 17.89
CA CYS A 148 10.96 12.07 16.46
C CYS A 148 9.96 12.88 15.60
N CYS A 149 9.49 14.01 16.13
CA CYS A 149 8.81 15.05 15.36
C CYS A 149 9.49 16.36 15.72
N ASP A 150 10.50 16.76 14.96
CA ASP A 150 10.80 18.19 14.83
C ASP A 150 11.41 18.48 13.46
N SER A 151 10.75 19.42 12.80
CA SER A 151 11.23 20.19 11.67
C SER A 151 12.63 20.72 11.95
N ASN A 152 13.59 20.43 11.06
CA ASN A 152 14.58 21.36 10.50
C ASN A 152 15.85 20.63 10.05
N SER A 153 16.17 20.82 8.77
CA SER A 153 17.54 20.97 8.25
C SER A 153 18.57 19.90 8.63
N ILE A 154 18.76 18.90 7.76
CA ILE A 154 20.08 18.28 7.59
C ILE A 154 20.49 18.45 6.14
N CYS A 155 21.57 19.23 6.01
CA CYS A 155 22.15 19.72 4.79
C CYS A 155 22.52 18.60 3.84
N PHE A 156 22.07 18.78 2.61
CA PHE A 156 22.76 18.31 1.41
C PHE A 156 24.15 18.94 1.41
N CYS A 157 25.16 18.24 1.92
CA CYS A 157 26.58 18.36 1.58
C CYS A 157 27.33 17.27 2.36
N ASP A 158 28.37 16.72 1.73
CA ASP A 158 29.26 15.64 2.19
C ASP A 158 28.72 14.21 1.97
N LEU A 159 29.37 13.33 1.20
CA LEU A 159 30.64 13.41 0.51
C LEU A 159 30.67 12.30 -0.55
N PHE A 160 30.93 12.69 -1.79
CA PHE A 160 31.41 11.80 -2.84
C PHE A 160 32.88 11.49 -2.52
N LEU A 161 33.23 10.22 -2.31
CA LEU A 161 34.53 9.61 -2.60
C LEU A 161 34.41 8.08 -2.54
#